data_AF-B6RB11-F1
#
_entry.id   AF-B6RB11-F1
#
_cell.length_a   1.000
_cell.length_b   1.000
_cell.length_c   1.000
_cell.angle_alpha   90.00
_cell.angle_beta   90.00
_cell.angle_gamma   90.00
#
_symmetry.space_group_name_H-M   'P 1'
#
loop_
_entity.id
_entity.type
_entity.pdbx_description
1 polymer ?
#
loop_
_entity_poly.entity_id
_entity_poly.type
_entity_poly.pdbx_seq_one_letter_code
_entity_poly.pdbx_strand_id
1 'polypeptide(L)'
;MVGFVRTAIVVICVASSVLAQSDDTNPNNCPYACQISERYTEGCGWLNWSRCSKYRMKTSICYKPCATTATPPTTTSECTEYPCLMFHDNFDTLDFKVWEHELTAGGGGNWEFQFYTNNRTNSYVRDGVLYIKPTLTADQFGEAFLTSGKLELWGGGPHDTCTGNAFYGCERTGSNANIINPIQSARLRSSRGLNFKYGKVEISAQLPMGDWLWPAIWMLPTYTECGRWPASGEIDIMESRGNRHYYDANGRSVGVDAYGSTLHFGPDYFNNGWSRAHQSWVKETGTYGDEFHTYGVEWDEDAITFSFDGRQTLRVTPGETGFWGFGEFNKTGYENPWKDAPKIAPFDKEFYIILNVAVGGFNYFDDSYNNTAYPKPWTDATASQFWAAKDQWYPTWNPDVRGGEDAALKIDSVKVWKLK
;
A
#
# COMPACT_ATOMS: atom_id res chain seq x y z
N MET A 1 -31.69 5.26 44.52
CA MET A 1 -32.14 4.26 43.52
C MET A 1 -30.99 3.99 42.58
N VAL A 2 -30.57 2.74 42.54
CA VAL A 2 -29.51 2.21 41.65
C VAL A 2 -30.07 2.20 40.23
N GLY A 3 -29.47 2.96 39.32
CA GLY A 3 -29.84 2.98 37.91
C GLY A 3 -28.83 2.18 37.08
N PHE A 4 -29.25 1.01 36.61
CA PHE A 4 -28.47 0.12 35.74
C PHE A 4 -28.10 0.83 34.42
N VAL A 5 -26.80 0.90 34.10
CA VAL A 5 -26.32 1.15 32.74
C VAL A 5 -26.38 -0.18 31.99
N ARG A 6 -27.26 -0.31 30.99
CA ARG A 6 -27.28 -1.48 30.11
C ARG A 6 -26.16 -1.35 29.09
N THR A 7 -25.10 -2.14 29.27
CA THR A 7 -24.11 -2.43 28.22
C THR A 7 -24.80 -3.26 27.14
N ALA A 8 -24.96 -2.71 25.94
CA ALA A 8 -25.35 -3.50 24.77
C ALA A 8 -24.08 -4.07 24.13
N ILE A 9 -23.78 -5.34 24.42
CA ILE A 9 -22.77 -6.11 23.69
C ILE A 9 -23.41 -6.51 22.36
N VAL A 10 -23.01 -5.88 21.26
CA VAL A 10 -23.35 -6.37 19.91
C VAL A 10 -22.16 -7.21 19.44
N VAL A 11 -22.31 -8.53 19.51
CA VAL A 11 -21.38 -9.46 18.88
C VAL A 11 -21.75 -9.55 17.40
N ILE A 12 -20.93 -8.98 16.52
CA ILE A 12 -21.03 -9.25 15.08
C ILE A 12 -20.11 -10.45 14.79
N CYS A 13 -20.66 -11.66 14.92
CA CYS A 13 -20.05 -12.84 14.33
C CYS A 13 -20.36 -12.85 12.84
N VAL A 14 -19.35 -12.66 11.98
CA VAL A 14 -19.44 -13.20 10.60
C VAL A 14 -18.99 -14.66 10.69
N ALA A 15 -19.94 -15.53 11.02
CA ALA A 15 -19.73 -16.97 11.02
C ALA A 15 -19.96 -17.50 9.58
N SER A 16 -18.90 -17.93 8.91
CA SER A 16 -19.00 -19.03 7.97
C SER A 16 -19.24 -20.29 8.80
N SER A 17 -20.44 -20.86 8.67
CA SER A 17 -20.93 -21.99 9.46
C SER A 17 -20.18 -23.29 9.15
N VAL A 18 -19.35 -23.75 10.09
CA VAL A 18 -19.22 -25.18 10.41
C VAL A 18 -19.16 -25.29 11.94
N LEU A 19 -20.19 -25.89 12.53
CA LEU A 19 -20.27 -26.21 13.95
C LEU A 19 -19.19 -27.24 14.30
N ALA A 20 -18.23 -26.89 15.15
CA ALA A 20 -17.45 -27.86 15.91
C ALA A 20 -17.66 -27.58 17.40
N GLN A 21 -18.27 -28.55 18.10
CA GLN A 21 -18.33 -28.58 19.55
C GLN A 21 -16.89 -28.55 20.10
N SER A 22 -16.65 -27.68 21.08
CA SER A 22 -15.37 -27.59 21.79
C SER A 22 -15.17 -28.84 22.65
N ASP A 23 -14.26 -29.71 22.22
CA ASP A 23 -13.70 -30.76 23.05
C ASP A 23 -12.31 -30.30 23.53
N ASP A 24 -12.19 -29.98 24.81
CA ASP A 24 -11.04 -29.32 25.46
C ASP A 24 -9.79 -30.23 25.60
N THR A 25 -9.67 -31.28 24.78
CA THR A 25 -8.57 -32.26 24.85
C THR A 25 -7.75 -32.36 23.56
N ASN A 26 -8.06 -31.59 22.52
CA ASN A 26 -7.32 -31.61 21.26
C ASN A 26 -6.27 -30.48 21.19
N PRO A 27 -4.96 -30.77 21.18
CA PRO A 27 -3.90 -29.76 21.08
C PRO A 27 -3.88 -29.01 19.72
N ASN A 28 -4.72 -29.39 18.77
CA ASN A 28 -4.86 -28.74 17.45
C ASN A 28 -6.01 -27.70 17.38
N ASN A 29 -6.69 -27.42 18.50
CA ASN A 29 -7.79 -26.46 18.52
C ASN A 29 -7.31 -25.08 19.01
N CYS A 30 -6.83 -24.23 18.10
CA CYS A 30 -6.50 -22.84 18.42
C CYS A 30 -7.74 -21.93 18.26
N PRO A 31 -8.05 -21.06 19.24
CA PRO A 31 -9.09 -20.05 19.05
C PRO A 31 -8.62 -19.04 17.99
N TYR A 32 -9.41 -18.85 16.94
CA TYR A 32 -9.25 -17.75 16.00
C TYR A 32 -9.27 -16.42 16.77
N ALA A 33 -8.33 -15.52 16.47
CA ALA A 33 -8.28 -14.19 17.06
C ALA A 33 -9.55 -13.40 16.68
N CYS A 34 -10.51 -13.30 17.59
CA CYS A 34 -11.66 -12.41 17.45
C CYS A 34 -11.28 -11.00 17.89
N GLN A 35 -11.38 -10.02 16.98
CA GLN A 35 -11.33 -8.60 17.35
C GLN A 35 -12.62 -8.25 18.10
N ILE A 36 -12.50 -7.77 19.35
CA ILE A 36 -13.64 -7.25 20.12
C ILE A 36 -13.60 -5.72 20.07
N SER A 37 -14.55 -5.09 19.37
CA SER A 37 -14.77 -3.65 19.45
C SER A 37 -15.84 -3.34 20.49
N GLU A 38 -15.48 -2.65 21.58
CA GLU A 38 -16.47 -2.10 22.52
C GLU A 38 -16.90 -0.70 22.06
N ARG A 39 -18.21 -0.51 21.85
CA ARG A 39 -18.81 0.80 21.59
C ARG A 39 -19.32 1.34 22.92
N TYR A 40 -18.89 2.53 23.32
CA TYR A 40 -19.43 3.21 24.50
C TYR A 40 -19.78 4.67 24.23
N THR A 41 -20.82 5.13 24.92
CA THR A 41 -21.33 6.50 24.86
C THR A 41 -21.10 7.17 26.21
N GLU A 42 -20.23 8.18 26.26
CA GLU A 42 -20.12 9.09 27.40
C GLU A 42 -20.70 10.45 27.01
N GLY A 43 -21.70 10.93 27.77
CA GLY A 43 -22.02 12.35 27.86
C GLY A 43 -22.77 13.03 26.72
N CYS A 44 -23.68 12.38 25.99
CA CYS A 44 -24.50 13.05 24.97
C CYS A 44 -25.98 13.14 25.38
N GLY A 45 -26.43 14.35 25.71
CA GLY A 45 -27.85 14.70 25.82
C GLY A 45 -28.55 14.61 24.47
N TRP A 46 -29.88 14.59 24.50
CA TRP A 46 -30.78 14.38 23.36
C TRP A 46 -30.54 15.37 22.22
N LEU A 47 -29.62 15.06 21.29
CA LEU A 47 -29.57 15.45 19.87
C LEU A 47 -28.22 14.97 19.27
N ASN A 48 -28.26 14.26 18.14
CA ASN A 48 -27.14 13.74 17.32
C ASN A 48 -26.39 12.46 17.77
N TRP A 49 -26.92 11.29 17.37
CA TRP A 49 -26.27 9.97 17.52
C TRP A 49 -25.07 9.72 16.59
N SER A 50 -24.95 10.42 15.45
CA SER A 50 -23.91 10.16 14.43
C SER A 50 -22.55 10.80 14.75
N ARG A 51 -22.45 11.67 15.76
CA ARG A 51 -21.21 12.39 16.13
C ARG A 51 -20.56 11.95 17.45
N CYS A 52 -21.18 11.09 18.26
CA CYS A 52 -20.68 10.68 19.59
C CYS A 52 -20.17 9.23 19.67
N SER A 53 -19.76 8.59 18.57
CA SER A 53 -19.18 7.24 18.61
C SER A 53 -17.66 7.32 18.77
N LYS A 54 -17.13 7.05 19.96
CA LYS A 54 -15.70 6.70 20.13
C LYS A 54 -15.58 5.17 20.11
N TYR A 55 -14.68 4.66 19.27
CA TYR A 55 -14.28 3.25 19.30
C TYR A 55 -13.03 3.14 20.17
N ARG A 56 -13.03 2.23 21.14
CA ARG A 56 -11.78 1.76 21.78
C ARG A 56 -11.54 0.36 21.26
N MET A 57 -10.45 0.17 20.54
CA MET A 57 -9.93 -1.17 20.34
C MET A 57 -9.26 -1.58 21.65
N LYS A 58 -9.80 -2.59 22.33
CA LYS A 58 -9.01 -3.32 23.32
C LYS A 58 -8.25 -4.40 22.55
N THR A 59 -6.94 -4.19 22.46
CA THR A 59 -5.89 -5.19 22.24
C THR A 59 -5.94 -5.99 20.93
N SER A 60 -4.96 -5.75 20.05
CA SER A 60 -4.43 -6.77 19.14
C SER A 60 -3.05 -7.14 19.68
N ILE A 61 -2.91 -8.31 20.30
CA ILE A 61 -1.60 -8.82 20.74
C ILE A 61 -1.03 -9.63 19.58
N CYS A 62 0.22 -9.40 19.16
CA CYS A 62 0.87 -10.31 18.22
C CYS A 62 1.10 -11.64 18.94
N TYR A 63 0.29 -12.65 18.61
CA TYR A 63 0.51 -13.98 19.14
C TYR A 63 1.73 -14.61 18.45
N LYS A 64 2.55 -15.33 19.21
CA LYS A 64 3.50 -16.28 18.60
C LYS A 64 2.68 -17.30 17.82
N PRO A 65 2.97 -17.55 16.53
CA PRO A 65 2.30 -18.63 15.81
C PRO A 65 2.57 -19.95 16.55
N CYS A 66 1.52 -20.75 16.76
CA CYS A 66 1.73 -22.14 17.17
C CYS A 66 2.56 -22.84 16.10
N ALA A 67 3.56 -23.62 16.52
CA ALA A 67 4.33 -24.44 15.60
C ALA A 67 3.37 -25.42 14.91
N THR A 68 3.01 -25.12 13.66
CA THR A 68 2.24 -26.05 12.82
C THR A 68 3.18 -27.16 12.37
N THR A 69 2.75 -28.40 12.57
CA THR A 69 3.43 -29.61 12.07
C THR A 69 3.24 -29.83 10.57
N ALA A 70 2.59 -28.89 9.87
CA ALA A 70 2.46 -28.92 8.42
C ALA A 70 3.77 -28.45 7.79
N THR A 71 4.61 -29.40 7.39
CA THR A 71 5.81 -29.13 6.60
C THR A 71 5.37 -28.65 5.21
N PRO A 72 5.69 -27.41 4.80
CA PRO A 72 5.45 -27.00 3.41
C PRO A 72 6.26 -27.91 2.47
N PRO A 73 5.78 -28.18 1.24
CA PRO A 73 6.52 -28.98 0.27
C PRO A 73 7.88 -28.34 0.04
N THR A 74 8.92 -29.05 0.48
CA THR A 74 10.31 -28.61 0.45
C THR A 74 10.78 -28.56 -0.99
N THR A 75 10.78 -27.36 -1.55
CA THR A 75 11.62 -27.03 -2.73
C THR A 75 12.35 -25.72 -2.48
N THR A 76 12.86 -25.54 -1.26
CA THR A 76 13.99 -24.63 -1.06
C THR A 76 15.22 -25.37 -1.56
N SER A 77 15.75 -24.98 -2.72
CA SER A 77 17.17 -25.24 -2.99
C SER A 77 17.95 -24.74 -1.78
N GLU A 78 18.62 -25.63 -1.06
CA GLU A 78 19.41 -25.22 0.10
C GLU A 78 20.51 -24.27 -0.39
N CYS A 79 20.46 -23.02 0.07
CA CYS A 79 21.52 -22.06 -0.20
C CYS A 79 22.80 -22.51 0.50
N THR A 80 23.82 -22.87 -0.28
CA THR A 80 25.14 -23.26 0.23
C THR A 80 26.10 -22.09 0.38
N GLU A 81 25.84 -20.98 -0.31
CA GLU A 81 26.63 -19.74 -0.28
C GLU A 81 25.71 -18.51 -0.22
N TYR A 82 26.22 -17.41 0.34
CA TYR A 82 25.48 -16.16 0.56
C TYR A 82 26.28 -14.96 0.02
N PRO A 83 25.62 -13.95 -0.58
CA PRO A 83 24.17 -13.83 -0.78
C PRO A 83 23.62 -14.83 -1.80
N CYS A 84 22.46 -15.41 -1.52
CA CYS A 84 21.83 -16.45 -2.35
C CYS A 84 20.64 -15.84 -3.11
N LEU A 85 20.68 -15.83 -4.44
CA LEU A 85 19.58 -15.32 -5.26
C LEU A 85 18.38 -16.28 -5.17
N MET A 86 17.31 -15.85 -4.50
CA MET A 86 16.10 -16.64 -4.26
C MET A 86 15.06 -16.46 -5.36
N PHE A 87 15.00 -15.26 -5.92
CA PHE A 87 14.02 -14.90 -6.93
C PHE A 87 14.59 -13.87 -7.88
N HIS A 88 14.26 -14.01 -9.15
CA HIS A 88 14.64 -13.08 -10.19
C HIS A 88 13.56 -13.06 -11.28
N ASP A 89 13.00 -11.89 -11.53
CA ASP A 89 12.13 -11.63 -12.67
C ASP A 89 12.76 -10.53 -13.52
N ASN A 90 13.05 -10.86 -14.78
CA ASN A 90 13.54 -9.95 -15.81
C ASN A 90 12.41 -9.49 -16.75
N PHE A 91 11.16 -9.82 -16.41
CA PHE A 91 9.98 -9.47 -17.18
C PHE A 91 10.10 -9.82 -18.67
N ASP A 92 10.63 -10.99 -19.02
CA ASP A 92 10.51 -11.54 -20.38
C ASP A 92 9.01 -11.75 -20.73
N THR A 93 8.21 -12.09 -19.72
CA THR A 93 6.75 -12.14 -19.74
C THR A 93 6.20 -11.71 -18.39
N LEU A 94 4.91 -11.37 -18.31
CA LEU A 94 4.24 -11.14 -17.02
C LEU A 94 3.78 -12.50 -16.44
N ASP A 95 4.53 -13.03 -15.46
CA ASP A 95 4.21 -14.31 -14.83
C ASP A 95 3.09 -14.19 -13.78
N PHE A 96 1.88 -14.64 -14.14
CA PHE A 96 0.71 -14.66 -13.25
C PHE A 96 0.80 -15.68 -12.11
N LYS A 97 1.82 -16.54 -12.08
CA LYS A 97 2.11 -17.37 -10.90
C LYS A 97 2.75 -16.55 -9.79
N VAL A 98 3.43 -15.47 -10.15
CA VAL A 98 4.08 -14.56 -9.20
C VAL A 98 3.18 -13.35 -8.93
N TRP A 99 2.79 -12.65 -10.00
CA TRP A 99 2.15 -11.35 -9.92
C TRP A 99 0.63 -11.47 -10.08
N GLU A 100 -0.09 -11.12 -9.02
CA GLU A 100 -1.55 -10.96 -9.03
C GLU A 100 -1.90 -9.47 -9.18
N HIS A 101 -2.93 -9.17 -9.98
CA HIS A 101 -3.50 -7.83 -10.05
C HIS A 101 -4.46 -7.54 -8.90
N GLU A 102 -4.33 -6.37 -8.29
CA GLU A 102 -5.34 -5.86 -7.37
C GLU A 102 -6.54 -5.26 -8.12
N LEU A 103 -7.69 -5.86 -7.85
CA LEU A 103 -9.07 -5.61 -8.28
C LEU A 103 -9.84 -4.54 -7.48
N THR A 104 -9.69 -3.23 -7.66
CA THR A 104 -10.45 -2.28 -6.82
C THR A 104 -10.49 -0.81 -7.28
N ALA A 105 -11.60 -0.13 -7.00
CA ALA A 105 -11.81 1.32 -7.08
C ALA A 105 -11.75 2.03 -5.72
N GLY A 106 -11.33 1.34 -4.65
CA GLY A 106 -11.42 1.79 -3.26
C GLY A 106 -10.46 2.91 -2.85
N GLY A 107 -9.55 3.32 -3.74
CA GLY A 107 -8.68 4.48 -3.56
C GLY A 107 -7.52 4.31 -2.56
N GLY A 108 -7.14 3.06 -2.23
CA GLY A 108 -5.89 2.76 -1.52
C GLY A 108 -5.78 3.25 -0.07
N GLY A 109 -6.87 3.75 0.52
CA GLY A 109 -6.84 4.44 1.82
C GLY A 109 -6.47 5.94 1.73
N ASN A 110 -6.05 6.39 0.54
CA ASN A 110 -5.65 7.79 0.27
C ASN A 110 -6.65 8.54 -0.63
N TRP A 111 -7.82 7.93 -0.90
CA TRP A 111 -8.84 8.46 -1.81
C TRP A 111 -8.29 8.76 -3.21
N GLU A 112 -7.43 7.89 -3.70
CA GLU A 112 -6.79 7.98 -5.01
C GLU A 112 -7.83 7.91 -6.16
N PHE A 113 -7.53 8.54 -7.29
CA PHE A 113 -8.51 8.80 -8.36
C PHE A 113 -8.57 7.72 -9.44
N GLN A 114 -7.69 6.73 -9.39
CA GLN A 114 -7.72 5.57 -10.26
C GLN A 114 -8.54 4.43 -9.66
N PHE A 115 -9.03 3.54 -10.51
CA PHE A 115 -9.28 2.16 -10.12
C PHE A 115 -8.20 1.26 -10.71
N TYR A 116 -7.81 0.24 -9.96
CA TYR A 116 -6.87 -0.78 -10.41
C TYR A 116 -7.60 -1.89 -11.13
N THR A 117 -7.04 -2.31 -12.27
CA THR A 117 -7.62 -3.32 -13.15
C THR A 117 -6.55 -4.19 -13.80
N ASN A 118 -6.95 -5.35 -14.33
CA ASN A 118 -6.11 -6.25 -15.11
C ASN A 118 -6.36 -6.01 -16.61
N ASN A 119 -6.00 -4.82 -17.08
CA ASN A 119 -6.08 -4.44 -18.50
C ASN A 119 -4.66 -4.29 -19.08
N ARG A 120 -4.44 -4.78 -20.30
CA ARG A 120 -3.17 -4.68 -21.02
C ARG A 120 -2.86 -3.27 -21.53
N THR A 121 -3.81 -2.35 -21.46
CA THR A 121 -3.51 -0.91 -21.61
C THR A 121 -2.80 -0.33 -20.39
N ASN A 122 -2.96 -0.96 -19.21
CA ASN A 122 -2.43 -0.47 -17.94
C ASN A 122 -1.26 -1.28 -17.39
N SER A 123 -1.16 -2.56 -17.74
CA SER A 123 -0.04 -3.41 -17.33
C SER A 123 0.32 -4.40 -18.43
N TYR A 124 1.54 -4.30 -18.93
CA TYR A 124 2.04 -5.16 -20.02
C TYR A 124 3.56 -5.22 -19.96
N VAL A 125 4.09 -6.26 -20.61
CA VAL A 125 5.53 -6.44 -20.80
C VAL A 125 5.87 -6.16 -22.25
N ARG A 126 6.95 -5.43 -22.49
CA ARG A 126 7.53 -5.25 -23.83
C ARG A 126 9.04 -5.15 -23.72
N ASP A 127 9.75 -5.90 -24.56
CA ASP A 127 11.22 -5.88 -24.65
C ASP A 127 11.93 -6.10 -23.30
N GLY A 128 11.43 -7.02 -22.48
CA GLY A 128 12.01 -7.32 -21.15
C GLY A 128 11.67 -6.30 -20.06
N VAL A 129 10.71 -5.40 -20.31
CA VAL A 129 10.34 -4.36 -19.34
C VAL A 129 8.85 -4.45 -19.04
N LEU A 130 8.51 -4.49 -17.76
CA LEU A 130 7.14 -4.31 -17.28
C LEU A 130 6.78 -2.82 -17.27
N TYR A 131 5.65 -2.48 -17.89
CA TYR A 131 5.06 -1.15 -17.89
C TYR A 131 3.80 -1.15 -17.04
N ILE A 132 3.71 -0.23 -16.07
CA ILE A 132 2.48 0.11 -15.34
C ILE A 132 2.09 1.53 -15.75
N LYS A 133 1.06 1.66 -16.60
CA LYS A 133 0.68 2.90 -17.27
C LYS A 133 -0.76 3.31 -16.94
N PRO A 134 -0.99 4.44 -16.25
CA PRO A 134 -2.34 4.96 -16.08
C PRO A 134 -2.96 5.40 -17.42
N THR A 135 -4.27 5.23 -17.57
CA THR A 135 -5.05 5.66 -18.75
C THR A 135 -6.36 6.31 -18.32
N LEU A 136 -7.06 7.02 -19.22
CA LEU A 136 -8.35 7.61 -18.85
C LEU A 136 -9.43 6.52 -18.85
N THR A 137 -10.33 6.58 -17.88
CA THR A 137 -11.54 5.73 -17.88
C THR A 137 -12.42 6.07 -19.09
N ALA A 138 -12.45 7.34 -19.49
CA ALA A 138 -13.20 7.81 -20.65
C ALA A 138 -12.72 7.23 -21.99
N ASP A 139 -11.46 6.81 -22.11
CA ASP A 139 -10.95 6.19 -23.34
C ASP A 139 -11.66 4.86 -23.64
N GLN A 140 -12.10 4.15 -22.60
CA GLN A 140 -12.79 2.87 -22.73
C GLN A 140 -14.32 3.02 -22.73
N PHE A 141 -14.85 3.91 -21.89
CA PHE A 141 -16.30 3.97 -21.63
C PHE A 141 -16.97 5.26 -22.12
N GLY A 142 -16.20 6.24 -22.61
CA GLY A 142 -16.67 7.58 -22.93
C GLY A 142 -16.83 8.49 -21.69
N GLU A 143 -16.79 9.80 -21.89
CA GLU A 143 -16.84 10.77 -20.77
C GLU A 143 -18.14 10.70 -19.97
N ALA A 144 -19.28 10.47 -20.63
CA ALA A 144 -20.59 10.36 -19.98
C ALA A 144 -20.67 9.21 -18.96
N PHE A 145 -19.82 8.18 -19.11
CA PHE A 145 -19.75 7.08 -18.16
C PHE A 145 -19.35 7.55 -16.76
N LEU A 146 -18.50 8.58 -16.65
CA LEU A 146 -18.03 9.07 -15.35
C LEU A 146 -19.18 9.59 -14.47
N THR A 147 -20.21 10.18 -15.07
CA THR A 147 -21.34 10.81 -14.35
C THR A 147 -22.63 10.02 -14.38
N SER A 148 -22.72 8.96 -15.18
CA SER A 148 -23.98 8.19 -15.34
C SER A 148 -23.79 6.68 -15.45
N GLY A 149 -22.54 6.24 -15.60
CA GLY A 149 -22.20 4.83 -15.74
C GLY A 149 -22.29 4.07 -14.42
N LYS A 150 -22.12 2.75 -14.55
CA LYS A 150 -21.99 1.82 -13.44
C LYS A 150 -20.72 1.01 -13.66
N LEU A 151 -19.72 1.21 -12.81
CA LEU A 151 -18.50 0.41 -12.76
C LEU A 151 -18.78 -0.83 -11.92
N GLU A 152 -18.51 -2.02 -12.48
CA GLU A 152 -18.63 -3.31 -11.79
C GLU A 152 -17.32 -4.09 -12.00
N LEU A 153 -16.62 -4.39 -10.91
CA LEU A 153 -15.34 -5.12 -10.90
C LEU A 153 -15.47 -6.55 -10.36
N TRP A 154 -16.69 -7.05 -10.17
CA TRP A 154 -16.93 -8.37 -9.57
C TRP A 154 -16.41 -9.55 -10.41
N GLY A 155 -16.16 -9.33 -11.71
CA GLY A 155 -15.63 -10.36 -12.60
C GLY A 155 -16.61 -11.49 -12.90
N GLY A 156 -16.23 -12.38 -13.81
CA GLY A 156 -16.96 -13.60 -14.16
C GLY A 156 -16.36 -14.88 -13.56
N GLY A 157 -15.15 -14.82 -13.01
CA GLY A 157 -14.44 -15.97 -12.48
C GLY A 157 -13.40 -15.63 -11.39
N PRO A 158 -12.69 -16.63 -10.86
CA PRO A 158 -11.78 -16.43 -9.73
C PRO A 158 -10.55 -15.56 -10.02
N HIS A 159 -10.22 -15.35 -11.30
CA HIS A 159 -9.02 -14.62 -11.76
C HIS A 159 -9.28 -13.14 -12.05
N ASP A 160 -10.55 -12.73 -12.15
CA ASP A 160 -10.99 -11.36 -12.38
C ASP A 160 -11.97 -10.88 -11.28
N THR A 161 -12.10 -11.66 -10.19
CA THR A 161 -12.89 -11.26 -9.02
C THR A 161 -12.26 -10.05 -8.35
N CYS A 162 -13.08 -9.03 -8.07
CA CYS A 162 -12.69 -7.89 -7.26
C CYS A 162 -11.98 -8.31 -5.97
N THR A 163 -10.80 -7.75 -5.71
CA THR A 163 -9.96 -8.14 -4.58
C THR A 163 -10.11 -7.20 -3.38
N GLY A 164 -10.84 -6.09 -3.51
CA GLY A 164 -11.02 -5.12 -2.44
C GLY A 164 -12.33 -4.32 -2.54
N ASN A 165 -13.33 -4.67 -1.73
CA ASN A 165 -14.63 -3.99 -1.71
C ASN A 165 -14.72 -2.80 -0.73
N ALA A 166 -13.64 -2.49 -0.01
CA ALA A 166 -13.64 -1.33 0.88
C ALA A 166 -13.95 -0.06 0.07
N PHE A 167 -14.75 0.83 0.66
CA PHE A 167 -15.11 2.14 0.09
C PHE A 167 -15.71 2.07 -1.33
N TYR A 168 -16.64 1.13 -1.55
CA TYR A 168 -17.27 0.91 -2.87
C TYR A 168 -16.27 0.48 -3.94
N GLY A 169 -15.24 -0.26 -3.52
CA GLY A 169 -14.15 -0.66 -4.40
C GLY A 169 -14.53 -1.64 -5.49
N CYS A 170 -15.59 -2.44 -5.34
CA CYS A 170 -16.00 -3.39 -6.37
C CYS A 170 -17.13 -2.92 -7.27
N GLU A 171 -17.87 -1.89 -6.86
CA GLU A 171 -19.00 -1.37 -7.60
C GLU A 171 -19.23 0.10 -7.30
N ARG A 172 -19.38 0.92 -8.35
CA ARG A 172 -19.56 2.37 -8.20
C ARG A 172 -20.47 2.91 -9.29
N THR A 173 -21.45 3.71 -8.91
CA THR A 173 -22.35 4.41 -9.85
C THR A 173 -21.95 5.87 -9.94
N GLY A 174 -21.71 6.35 -11.15
CA GLY A 174 -21.39 7.74 -11.43
C GLY A 174 -22.58 8.66 -11.20
N SER A 175 -22.27 9.88 -10.76
CA SER A 175 -23.23 10.99 -10.66
C SER A 175 -22.50 12.30 -10.93
N ASN A 176 -23.24 13.38 -11.17
CA ASN A 176 -22.64 14.72 -11.28
C ASN A 176 -21.90 15.17 -10.00
N ALA A 177 -22.30 14.65 -8.83
CA ALA A 177 -21.64 14.97 -7.56
C ALA A 177 -20.43 14.08 -7.29
N ASN A 178 -20.52 12.80 -7.62
CA ASN A 178 -19.49 11.80 -7.38
C ASN A 178 -19.26 11.02 -8.68
N ILE A 179 -18.23 11.40 -9.42
CA ILE A 179 -17.87 10.68 -10.62
C ILE A 179 -17.26 9.32 -10.28
N ILE A 180 -17.38 8.37 -11.21
CA ILE A 180 -16.52 7.17 -11.21
C ILE A 180 -15.06 7.63 -11.32
N ASN A 181 -14.15 6.87 -10.72
CA ASN A 181 -12.70 7.06 -10.81
C ASN A 181 -12.30 7.40 -12.26
N PRO A 182 -11.81 8.63 -12.53
CA PRO A 182 -11.55 9.09 -13.90
C PRO A 182 -10.36 8.40 -14.57
N ILE A 183 -9.56 7.67 -13.79
CA ILE A 183 -8.34 7.01 -14.23
C ILE A 183 -8.45 5.49 -14.06
N GLN A 184 -7.83 4.75 -14.97
CA GLN A 184 -7.51 3.33 -14.82
C GLN A 184 -6.01 3.19 -14.59
N SER A 185 -5.59 2.27 -13.73
CA SER A 185 -4.18 1.93 -13.54
C SER A 185 -4.03 0.43 -13.19
N ALA A 186 -2.81 0.01 -12.87
CA ALA A 186 -2.55 -1.34 -12.36
C ALA A 186 -1.76 -1.30 -11.05
N ARG A 187 -2.04 -2.28 -10.21
CA ARG A 187 -1.32 -2.59 -8.99
C ARG A 187 -1.07 -4.09 -8.98
N LEU A 188 0.20 -4.48 -9.03
CA LEU A 188 0.65 -5.86 -9.00
C LEU A 188 1.13 -6.18 -7.59
N ARG A 189 0.81 -7.37 -7.09
CA ARG A 189 1.29 -7.88 -5.81
C ARG A 189 1.81 -9.30 -5.95
N SER A 190 2.90 -9.61 -5.26
CA SER A 190 3.50 -10.94 -5.28
C SER A 190 2.91 -11.91 -4.26
N SER A 191 1.89 -11.50 -3.49
CA SER A 191 1.40 -12.22 -2.29
C SER A 191 0.98 -13.68 -2.50
N ARG A 192 0.63 -14.08 -3.72
CA ARG A 192 0.29 -15.49 -4.03
C ARG A 192 1.50 -16.33 -4.48
N GLY A 193 2.56 -15.70 -4.97
CA GLY A 193 3.69 -16.41 -5.58
C GLY A 193 5.03 -16.24 -4.87
N LEU A 194 5.28 -15.08 -4.26
CA LEU A 194 6.51 -14.76 -3.56
C LEU A 194 6.22 -13.95 -2.29
N ASN A 195 6.47 -14.59 -1.15
CA ASN A 195 6.49 -14.00 0.18
C ASN A 195 7.79 -14.42 0.86
N PHE A 196 8.45 -13.51 1.56
CA PHE A 196 9.73 -13.80 2.19
C PHE A 196 9.95 -12.90 3.40
N LYS A 197 10.79 -13.39 4.31
CA LYS A 197 11.23 -12.65 5.49
C LYS A 197 12.74 -12.50 5.42
N TYR A 198 13.20 -11.27 5.66
CA TYR A 198 14.60 -10.87 5.63
C TYR A 198 15.24 -11.04 4.25
N GLY A 199 16.44 -10.48 4.13
CA GLY A 199 17.25 -10.53 2.93
C GLY A 199 17.33 -9.18 2.24
N LYS A 200 17.65 -9.23 0.95
CA LYS A 200 17.82 -8.05 0.11
C LYS A 200 16.85 -8.10 -1.05
N VAL A 201 16.26 -6.96 -1.38
CA VAL A 201 15.43 -6.72 -2.55
C VAL A 201 16.08 -5.61 -3.37
N GLU A 202 16.23 -5.81 -4.67
CA GLU A 202 16.65 -4.77 -5.61
C GLU A 202 15.69 -4.75 -6.79
N ILE A 203 15.23 -3.56 -7.13
CA ILE A 203 14.24 -3.34 -8.19
C ILE A 203 14.79 -2.25 -9.10
N SER A 204 15.08 -2.64 -10.35
CA SER A 204 15.55 -1.74 -11.40
C SER A 204 14.34 -1.09 -12.06
N ALA A 205 14.14 0.21 -11.86
CA ALA A 205 12.97 0.92 -12.35
C ALA A 205 13.29 2.33 -12.89
N GLN A 206 12.52 2.77 -13.88
CA GLN A 206 12.47 4.15 -14.38
C GLN A 206 11.11 4.74 -14.01
N LEU A 207 11.12 5.89 -13.34
CA LEU A 207 9.89 6.49 -12.82
C LEU A 207 9.03 7.12 -13.93
N PRO A 208 7.69 7.10 -13.79
CA PRO A 208 6.81 7.82 -14.69
C PRO A 208 6.96 9.33 -14.52
N MET A 209 6.77 10.06 -15.61
CA MET A 209 6.71 11.51 -15.65
C MET A 209 5.35 11.98 -16.15
N GLY A 210 4.73 12.88 -15.40
CA GLY A 210 3.40 13.39 -15.65
C GLY A 210 2.79 13.91 -14.37
N ASP A 211 2.06 15.01 -14.47
CA ASP A 211 1.49 15.65 -13.30
C ASP A 211 0.51 14.72 -12.58
N TRP A 212 0.60 14.70 -11.25
CA TRP A 212 -0.29 13.97 -10.35
C TRP A 212 -0.15 12.45 -10.37
N LEU A 213 0.92 11.92 -11.00
CA LEU A 213 1.27 10.50 -10.91
C LEU A 213 1.98 10.21 -9.57
N TRP A 214 1.67 9.07 -8.96
CA TRP A 214 2.26 8.59 -7.72
C TRP A 214 2.73 7.14 -7.90
N PRO A 215 3.94 6.91 -8.45
CA PRO A 215 4.56 5.60 -8.50
C PRO A 215 4.98 5.13 -7.10
N ALA A 216 4.80 3.84 -6.83
CA ALA A 216 5.26 3.21 -5.60
C ALA A 216 5.82 1.81 -5.85
N ILE A 217 6.93 1.52 -5.17
CA ILE A 217 7.55 0.21 -5.01
C ILE A 217 7.66 -0.04 -3.51
N TRP A 218 6.90 -1.00 -3.01
CA TRP A 218 6.66 -1.14 -1.57
C TRP A 218 6.26 -2.54 -1.21
N MET A 219 6.10 -2.81 0.09
CA MET A 219 5.84 -4.13 0.60
C MET A 219 4.87 -4.08 1.77
N LEU A 220 3.99 -5.09 1.82
CA LEU A 220 3.07 -5.32 2.92
C LEU A 220 3.28 -6.72 3.51
N PRO A 221 2.93 -6.93 4.79
CA PRO A 221 3.00 -8.24 5.40
C PRO A 221 1.97 -9.17 4.74
N THR A 222 2.36 -10.43 4.56
CA THR A 222 1.51 -11.50 4.00
C THR A 222 0.23 -11.67 4.80
N TYR A 223 0.32 -11.50 6.12
CA TYR A 223 -0.77 -11.60 7.07
C TYR A 223 -0.74 -10.41 8.04
N THR A 224 -1.92 -9.94 8.46
CA THR A 224 -2.04 -8.88 9.47
C THR A 224 -1.96 -9.43 10.89
N GLU A 225 -0.87 -10.13 11.24
CA GLU A 225 -0.70 -10.84 12.51
C GLU A 225 -0.66 -9.92 13.74
N CYS A 226 -0.21 -8.69 13.55
CA CYS A 226 -0.03 -7.70 14.61
C CYS A 226 -1.16 -6.67 14.71
N GLY A 227 -2.25 -6.90 13.96
CA GLY A 227 -3.39 -6.00 13.86
C GLY A 227 -3.45 -5.28 12.52
N ARG A 228 -4.45 -4.41 12.39
CA ARG A 228 -4.64 -3.62 11.16
C ARG A 228 -3.48 -2.65 10.97
N TRP A 229 -3.30 -2.19 9.74
CA TRP A 229 -2.32 -1.16 9.41
C TRP A 229 -2.38 0.03 10.39
N PRO A 230 -1.23 0.56 10.85
CA PRO A 230 0.16 0.19 10.49
C PRO A 230 0.78 -0.85 11.45
N ALA A 231 -0.01 -1.51 12.31
CA ALA A 231 0.52 -2.37 13.38
C ALA A 231 1.25 -3.62 12.88
N SER A 232 0.96 -4.07 11.64
CA SER A 232 1.65 -5.17 10.98
C SER A 232 2.79 -4.73 10.05
N GLY A 233 3.08 -3.43 9.97
CA GLY A 233 4.19 -2.89 9.17
C GLY A 233 3.84 -2.60 7.70
N GLU A 234 4.61 -1.69 7.11
CA GLU A 234 4.69 -1.38 5.68
C GLU A 234 6.13 -0.94 5.37
N ILE A 235 6.70 -1.39 4.25
CA ILE A 235 8.04 -1.00 3.81
C ILE A 235 7.92 -0.35 2.43
N ASP A 236 8.05 0.97 2.38
CA ASP A 236 8.03 1.73 1.14
C ASP A 236 9.47 1.91 0.67
N ILE A 237 9.88 1.10 -0.32
CA ILE A 237 11.23 1.13 -0.88
C ILE A 237 11.42 2.44 -1.66
N MET A 238 10.42 2.81 -2.45
CA MET A 238 10.41 4.03 -3.24
C MET A 238 8.98 4.52 -3.43
N GLU A 239 8.75 5.78 -3.06
CA GLU A 239 7.61 6.57 -3.52
C GLU A 239 8.10 7.88 -4.12
N SER A 240 7.41 8.35 -5.16
CA SER A 240 7.74 9.60 -5.83
C SER A 240 6.47 10.24 -6.42
N ARG A 241 6.64 11.40 -7.05
CA ARG A 241 5.58 12.16 -7.73
C ARG A 241 6.03 12.41 -9.16
N GLY A 242 5.19 12.15 -10.16
CA GLY A 242 5.57 12.29 -11.57
C GLY A 242 5.70 13.74 -12.06
N ASN A 243 5.29 14.73 -11.26
CA ASN A 243 5.34 16.14 -11.63
C ASN A 243 6.78 16.60 -11.90
N ARG A 244 7.00 17.33 -12.99
CA ARG A 244 8.35 17.82 -13.37
C ARG A 244 8.80 19.07 -12.62
N HIS A 245 7.84 19.87 -12.17
CA HIS A 245 8.11 21.17 -11.56
C HIS A 245 7.28 21.38 -10.30
N TYR A 246 7.39 20.43 -9.37
CA TYR A 246 6.63 20.42 -8.12
C TYR A 246 7.54 20.67 -6.92
N TYR A 247 7.22 21.71 -6.16
CA TYR A 247 8.06 22.24 -5.10
C TYR A 247 7.29 22.39 -3.80
N ASP A 248 7.94 22.12 -2.68
CA ASP A 248 7.39 22.39 -1.36
C ASP A 248 7.33 23.91 -1.06
N ALA A 249 6.79 24.27 0.11
CA ALA A 249 6.67 25.66 0.53
C ALA A 249 8.02 26.40 0.68
N ASN A 250 9.14 25.68 0.74
CA ASN A 250 10.49 26.23 0.83
C ASN A 250 11.21 26.26 -0.54
N GLY A 251 10.53 25.85 -1.61
CA GLY A 251 11.11 25.78 -2.97
C GLY A 251 11.98 24.56 -3.21
N ARG A 252 11.98 23.56 -2.32
CA ARG A 252 12.67 22.27 -2.56
C ARG A 252 11.83 21.41 -3.49
N SER A 253 12.46 20.77 -4.47
CA SER A 253 11.73 19.87 -5.36
C SER A 253 11.22 18.64 -4.62
N VAL A 254 9.99 18.27 -4.94
CA VAL A 254 9.25 17.11 -4.45
C VAL A 254 8.59 16.34 -5.60
N GLY A 255 8.94 16.68 -6.85
CA GLY A 255 8.48 16.04 -8.07
C GLY A 255 9.27 14.79 -8.45
N VAL A 256 9.41 14.53 -9.75
CA VAL A 256 10.02 13.30 -10.29
C VAL A 256 11.55 13.27 -10.17
N ASP A 257 12.15 14.38 -9.79
CA ASP A 257 13.54 14.52 -9.35
C ASP A 257 13.70 14.29 -7.84
N ALA A 258 12.63 13.92 -7.13
CA ALA A 258 12.64 13.52 -5.73
C ALA A 258 12.02 12.13 -5.52
N TYR A 259 12.50 11.38 -4.53
CA TYR A 259 11.83 10.18 -4.03
C TYR A 259 12.04 10.04 -2.52
N GLY A 260 11.21 9.22 -1.88
CA GLY A 260 11.32 8.87 -0.47
C GLY A 260 11.27 7.36 -0.23
N SER A 261 11.88 6.94 0.87
CA SER A 261 11.71 5.61 1.46
C SER A 261 11.15 5.74 2.87
N THR A 262 10.22 4.86 3.24
CA THR A 262 9.45 4.98 4.48
C THR A 262 9.21 3.63 5.13
N LEU A 263 9.14 3.60 6.46
CA LEU A 263 8.55 2.47 7.20
C LEU A 263 7.30 2.95 7.94
N HIS A 264 6.16 2.29 7.75
CA HIS A 264 4.97 2.57 8.56
C HIS A 264 4.84 1.53 9.67
N PHE A 265 4.69 2.01 10.89
CA PHE A 265 4.57 1.18 12.09
C PHE A 265 3.87 1.98 13.20
N GLY A 266 3.04 1.33 14.00
CA GLY A 266 2.34 1.97 15.12
C GLY A 266 1.05 1.24 15.50
N PRO A 267 0.43 1.56 16.65
CA PRO A 267 -0.74 0.83 17.12
C PRO A 267 -2.01 1.09 16.29
N ASP A 268 -2.12 2.23 15.59
CA ASP A 268 -3.23 2.56 14.71
C ASP A 268 -2.86 3.65 13.69
N TYR A 269 -3.81 3.99 12.81
CA TYR A 269 -3.67 5.02 11.78
C TYR A 269 -3.22 6.39 12.33
N PHE A 270 -3.72 6.79 13.51
CA PHE A 270 -3.43 8.11 14.09
C PHE A 270 -2.08 8.15 14.81
N ASN A 271 -1.57 7.00 15.20
CA ASN A 271 -0.31 6.83 15.92
C ASN A 271 0.72 6.13 15.03
N ASN A 272 0.82 6.55 13.78
CA ASN A 272 1.83 6.04 12.85
C ASN A 272 3.18 6.75 13.05
N GLY A 273 4.25 5.98 13.27
CA GLY A 273 5.61 6.45 13.53
C GLY A 273 6.44 6.74 12.28
N TRP A 274 5.84 6.71 11.09
CA TRP A 274 6.52 6.80 9.79
C TRP A 274 7.52 7.95 9.68
N SER A 275 7.22 9.12 10.25
CA SER A 275 8.08 10.31 10.14
C SER A 275 9.46 10.14 10.76
N ARG A 276 9.63 9.16 11.66
CA ARG A 276 10.92 8.81 12.27
C ARG A 276 11.75 7.86 11.42
N ALA A 277 11.11 7.17 10.47
CA ALA A 277 11.70 6.18 9.59
C ALA A 277 11.48 6.55 8.13
N HIS A 278 11.58 7.85 7.82
CA HIS A 278 11.42 8.40 6.49
C HIS A 278 12.66 9.19 6.10
N GLN A 279 13.09 9.04 4.85
CA GLN A 279 14.11 9.89 4.25
C GLN A 279 13.77 10.16 2.78
N SER A 280 13.91 11.43 2.38
CA SER A 280 13.71 11.87 1.00
C SER A 280 15.00 12.40 0.39
N TRP A 281 15.19 12.13 -0.90
CA TRP A 281 16.35 12.53 -1.70
C TRP A 281 15.91 13.28 -2.95
N VAL A 282 16.69 14.28 -3.35
CA VAL A 282 16.44 15.10 -4.55
C VAL A 282 17.69 15.03 -5.44
N LYS A 283 17.53 14.79 -6.74
CA LYS A 283 18.66 14.85 -7.70
C LYS A 283 19.11 16.30 -7.86
N GLU A 284 20.41 16.49 -8.00
CA GLU A 284 20.98 17.80 -8.33
C GLU A 284 20.70 18.19 -9.79
N THR A 285 20.67 17.20 -10.69
CA THR A 285 20.43 17.37 -12.12
C THR A 285 19.63 16.20 -12.68
N GLY A 286 18.78 16.47 -13.68
CA GLY A 286 17.89 15.48 -14.27
C GLY A 286 16.79 15.01 -13.32
N THR A 287 16.14 13.91 -13.69
CA THR A 287 15.04 13.30 -12.94
C THR A 287 15.28 11.81 -12.72
N TYR A 288 14.49 11.17 -11.86
CA TYR A 288 14.46 9.70 -11.75
C TYR A 288 13.63 9.04 -12.87
N GLY A 289 13.03 9.84 -13.77
CA GLY A 289 12.36 9.37 -14.98
C GLY A 289 13.26 9.34 -16.21
N ASP A 290 14.51 9.81 -16.13
CA ASP A 290 15.41 9.92 -17.29
C ASP A 290 15.99 8.56 -17.70
N GLU A 291 16.27 7.69 -16.73
CA GLU A 291 16.88 6.36 -16.92
C GLU A 291 16.45 5.37 -15.83
N PHE A 292 16.89 4.12 -15.95
CA PHE A 292 16.67 3.11 -14.92
C PHE A 292 17.62 3.31 -13.73
N HIS A 293 17.07 3.18 -12.53
CA HIS A 293 17.81 3.19 -11.27
C HIS A 293 17.45 1.95 -10.44
N THR A 294 18.38 1.50 -9.61
CA THR A 294 18.14 0.39 -8.68
C THR A 294 17.73 0.90 -7.31
N TYR A 295 16.48 0.64 -6.93
CA TYR A 295 15.96 0.90 -5.60
C TYR A 295 16.03 -0.39 -4.79
N GLY A 296 16.56 -0.34 -3.58
CA GLY A 296 16.75 -1.56 -2.78
C GLY A 296 16.43 -1.39 -1.31
N VAL A 297 16.08 -2.51 -0.68
CA VAL A 297 15.97 -2.65 0.76
C VAL A 297 16.67 -3.94 1.19
N GLU A 298 17.47 -3.85 2.24
CA GLU A 298 18.08 -4.96 2.94
C GLU A 298 17.56 -4.95 4.37
N TRP A 299 16.97 -6.04 4.83
CA TRP A 299 16.51 -6.13 6.21
C TRP A 299 16.76 -7.47 6.86
N ASP A 300 17.08 -7.43 8.14
CA ASP A 300 17.38 -8.58 8.99
C ASP A 300 16.71 -8.41 10.37
N GLU A 301 17.17 -9.17 11.36
CA GLU A 301 16.65 -9.11 12.73
C GLU A 301 17.06 -7.85 13.52
N ASP A 302 18.00 -7.06 13.01
CA ASP A 302 18.60 -5.93 13.70
C ASP A 302 18.28 -4.57 13.03
N ALA A 303 18.18 -4.53 11.71
CA ALA A 303 18.03 -3.29 10.96
C ALA A 303 17.28 -3.44 9.64
N ILE A 304 16.77 -2.31 9.15
CA ILE A 304 16.28 -2.14 7.77
C ILE A 304 17.11 -1.04 7.11
N THR A 305 17.68 -1.34 5.95
CA THR A 305 18.58 -0.46 5.21
C THR A 305 18.08 -0.28 3.79
N PHE A 306 17.70 0.94 3.44
CA PHE A 306 17.35 1.30 2.07
C PHE A 306 18.59 1.74 1.30
N SER A 307 18.55 1.52 -0.02
CA SER A 307 19.62 1.89 -0.93
C SER A 307 19.11 2.37 -2.27
N PHE A 308 19.93 3.17 -2.94
CA PHE A 308 19.72 3.67 -4.29
C PHE A 308 21.03 3.54 -5.07
N ASP A 309 20.98 2.87 -6.23
CA ASP A 309 22.15 2.55 -7.06
C ASP A 309 23.32 1.96 -6.24
N GLY A 310 22.97 1.03 -5.35
CA GLY A 310 23.91 0.33 -4.46
C GLY A 310 24.43 1.16 -3.28
N ARG A 311 24.01 2.41 -3.11
CA ARG A 311 24.42 3.29 -1.99
C ARG A 311 23.34 3.35 -0.92
N GLN A 312 23.71 3.18 0.33
CA GLN A 312 22.78 3.32 1.46
C GLN A 312 22.19 4.75 1.52
N THR A 313 20.86 4.83 1.65
CA THR A 313 20.10 6.09 1.69
C THR A 313 19.40 6.33 3.03
N LEU A 314 19.01 5.26 3.72
CA LEU A 314 18.40 5.29 5.04
C LEU A 314 18.72 3.97 5.75
N ARG A 315 19.09 4.04 7.04
CA ARG A 315 19.19 2.85 7.91
C ARG A 315 18.39 3.10 9.17
N VAL A 316 17.48 2.18 9.48
CA VAL A 316 16.61 2.24 10.65
C VAL A 316 16.93 1.08 11.56
N THR A 317 17.26 1.39 12.82
CA THR A 317 17.50 0.41 13.88
C THR A 317 16.55 0.71 15.04
N PRO A 318 15.74 -0.27 15.50
CA PRO A 318 14.69 -0.03 16.49
C PRO A 318 15.22 0.23 17.92
N GLY A 319 16.51 0.03 18.17
CA GLY A 319 17.12 0.24 19.49
C GLY A 319 16.71 -0.82 20.52
N GLU A 320 17.04 -0.60 21.80
CA GLU A 320 16.83 -1.60 22.86
C GLU A 320 15.36 -1.92 23.15
N THR A 321 14.48 -0.94 22.96
CA THR A 321 13.04 -1.02 23.27
C THR A 321 12.17 -1.37 22.06
N GLY A 322 12.79 -1.77 20.95
CA GLY A 322 12.10 -2.14 19.72
C GLY A 322 11.43 -0.94 19.02
N PHE A 323 10.73 -1.21 17.91
CA PHE A 323 9.99 -0.16 17.19
C PHE A 323 8.93 0.55 18.06
N TRP A 324 8.46 -0.10 19.13
CA TRP A 324 7.53 0.51 20.07
C TRP A 324 8.15 1.72 20.78
N GLY A 325 9.38 1.55 21.27
CA GLY A 325 10.13 2.64 21.89
C GLY A 325 10.64 3.64 20.87
N PHE A 326 11.13 3.19 19.72
CA PHE A 326 11.56 4.05 18.61
C PHE A 326 10.46 5.03 18.18
N GLY A 327 9.21 4.56 18.09
CA GLY A 327 8.03 5.37 17.79
C GLY A 327 7.47 6.20 18.95
N GLU A 328 8.05 6.09 20.16
CA GLU A 328 7.57 6.72 21.40
C GLU A 328 6.11 6.39 21.74
N PHE A 329 5.62 5.18 21.44
CA PHE A 329 4.20 4.87 21.57
C PHE A 329 3.74 4.63 23.02
N ASN A 330 4.64 4.59 23.99
CA ASN A 330 4.29 4.54 25.42
C ASN A 330 3.36 5.69 25.85
N LYS A 331 3.41 6.84 25.16
CA LYS A 331 2.56 8.01 25.46
C LYS A 331 1.12 7.91 24.91
N THR A 332 0.83 6.89 24.10
CA THR A 332 -0.47 6.76 23.40
C THR A 332 -1.55 6.09 24.25
N GLY A 333 -1.16 5.41 25.33
CA GLY A 333 -2.08 4.63 26.19
C GLY A 333 -2.52 3.29 25.59
N TYR A 334 -1.99 2.91 24.42
CA TYR A 334 -2.15 1.57 23.86
C TYR A 334 -1.23 0.56 24.55
N GLU A 335 -1.68 -0.69 24.60
CA GLU A 335 -0.79 -1.81 24.92
C GLU A 335 0.12 -2.09 23.72
N ASN A 336 1.40 -2.32 23.99
CA ASN A 336 2.37 -2.64 22.94
C ASN A 336 2.01 -3.98 22.26
N PRO A 337 1.59 -3.99 20.98
CA PRO A 337 1.25 -5.22 20.28
C PRO A 337 2.48 -6.12 20.08
N TRP A 338 3.69 -5.56 20.09
CA TRP A 338 4.96 -6.23 19.82
C TRP A 338 5.74 -6.64 21.08
N LYS A 339 5.13 -6.54 22.28
CA LYS A 339 5.82 -6.75 23.56
C LYS A 339 6.53 -8.10 23.71
N ASP A 340 6.01 -9.15 23.05
CA ASP A 340 6.51 -10.52 23.11
C ASP A 340 7.24 -10.95 21.82
N ALA A 341 7.49 -9.99 20.92
CA ALA A 341 8.12 -10.19 19.61
C ALA A 341 9.58 -9.70 19.60
N PRO A 342 10.40 -10.08 18.59
CA PRO A 342 11.73 -9.52 18.39
C PRO A 342 11.71 -7.99 18.24
N LYS A 343 12.84 -7.33 18.51
CA LYS A 343 12.94 -5.86 18.49
C LYS A 343 12.58 -5.24 17.13
N ILE A 344 12.79 -5.98 16.04
CA ILE A 344 12.46 -5.56 14.67
C ILE A 344 10.96 -5.65 14.35
N ALA A 345 10.13 -6.25 15.21
CA ALA A 345 8.69 -6.29 15.00
C ALA A 345 8.11 -4.86 14.82
N PRO A 346 7.24 -4.63 13.82
CA PRO A 346 6.46 -5.64 13.08
C PRO A 346 7.13 -6.21 11.82
N PHE A 347 8.40 -5.88 11.54
CA PHE A 347 9.11 -6.31 10.33
C PHE A 347 9.79 -7.70 10.48
N ASP A 348 9.35 -8.49 11.47
CA ASP A 348 9.80 -9.85 11.77
C ASP A 348 8.96 -10.93 11.07
N LYS A 349 8.14 -10.53 10.07
CA LYS A 349 7.19 -11.38 9.34
C LYS A 349 7.53 -11.47 7.86
N GLU A 350 6.83 -12.35 7.14
CA GLU A 350 6.94 -12.42 5.68
C GLU A 350 6.19 -11.26 5.03
N PHE A 351 6.84 -10.61 4.07
CA PHE A 351 6.29 -9.54 3.26
C PHE A 351 6.25 -9.95 1.78
N TYR A 352 5.36 -9.30 1.03
CA TYR A 352 5.28 -9.41 -0.43
C TYR A 352 5.49 -8.05 -1.08
N ILE A 353 5.92 -8.06 -2.34
CA ILE A 353 6.22 -6.86 -3.12
C ILE A 353 4.95 -6.35 -3.80
N ILE A 354 4.80 -5.03 -3.86
CA ILE A 354 3.73 -4.30 -4.53
C ILE A 354 4.35 -3.27 -5.47
N LEU A 355 3.83 -3.23 -6.69
CA LEU A 355 4.24 -2.32 -7.76
C LEU A 355 2.99 -1.63 -8.30
N ASN A 356 2.93 -0.30 -8.26
CA ASN A 356 1.78 0.43 -8.80
C ASN A 356 2.11 1.86 -9.23
N VAL A 357 1.17 2.45 -9.95
CA VAL A 357 1.08 3.89 -10.16
C VAL A 357 -0.31 4.36 -9.73
N ALA A 358 -0.39 5.03 -8.59
CA ALA A 358 -1.57 5.77 -8.17
C ALA A 358 -1.63 7.12 -8.91
N VAL A 359 -2.80 7.76 -8.92
CA VAL A 359 -3.02 9.07 -9.53
C VAL A 359 -3.86 9.95 -8.61
N GLY A 360 -3.35 11.15 -8.35
CA GLY A 360 -3.96 12.11 -7.44
C GLY A 360 -4.14 11.53 -6.04
N GLY A 361 -5.26 11.85 -5.41
CA GLY A 361 -5.55 11.46 -4.03
C GLY A 361 -5.59 12.65 -3.07
N PHE A 362 -5.97 12.36 -1.83
CA PHE A 362 -6.25 13.38 -0.84
C PHE A 362 -4.99 13.86 -0.11
N ASN A 363 -4.17 12.94 0.41
CA ASN A 363 -3.12 13.27 1.38
C ASN A 363 -1.70 13.41 0.79
N TYR A 364 -1.44 12.86 -0.40
CA TYR A 364 -0.06 12.73 -0.89
C TYR A 364 0.46 13.96 -1.65
N PHE A 365 -0.45 14.70 -2.30
CA PHE A 365 -0.17 15.98 -2.96
C PHE A 365 -0.65 17.11 -2.05
N ASP A 366 0.28 17.76 -1.36
CA ASP A 366 -0.04 18.80 -0.37
C ASP A 366 -0.56 20.08 -1.05
N ASP A 367 -1.57 20.72 -0.44
CA ASP A 367 -2.17 21.96 -0.95
C ASP A 367 -1.25 23.17 -0.84
N SER A 368 -0.24 23.11 0.03
CA SER A 368 0.78 24.16 0.18
C SER A 368 1.91 24.07 -0.85
N TYR A 369 1.97 22.98 -1.63
CA TYR A 369 3.01 22.77 -2.62
C TYR A 369 2.63 23.40 -3.97
N ASN A 370 3.64 23.81 -4.71
CA ASN A 370 3.48 24.53 -5.96
C ASN A 370 3.93 23.66 -7.15
N ASN A 371 3.02 23.39 -8.09
CA ASN A 371 3.34 22.80 -9.39
C ASN A 371 3.33 23.91 -10.45
N THR A 372 4.46 24.14 -11.13
CA THR A 372 4.56 25.26 -12.06
C THR A 372 4.06 24.94 -13.47
N ALA A 373 3.63 26.01 -14.13
CA ALA A 373 2.54 26.13 -15.11
C ALA A 373 1.13 25.99 -14.50
N TYR A 374 0.78 24.85 -13.90
CA TYR A 374 -0.57 24.60 -13.37
C TYR A 374 -0.56 24.06 -11.94
N PRO A 375 -1.12 24.79 -10.95
CA PRO A 375 -1.19 24.32 -9.57
C PRO A 375 -2.16 23.14 -9.43
N LYS A 376 -2.13 22.49 -8.26
CA LYS A 376 -3.05 21.39 -7.92
C LYS A 376 -4.51 21.82 -8.13
N PRO A 377 -5.27 21.17 -9.04
CA PRO A 377 -6.60 21.63 -9.41
C PRO A 377 -7.75 21.17 -8.50
N TRP A 378 -7.47 20.36 -7.46
CA TRP A 378 -8.51 19.84 -6.56
C TRP A 378 -8.23 20.16 -5.09
N THR A 379 -9.31 20.30 -4.32
CA THR A 379 -9.31 20.30 -2.85
C THR A 379 -10.10 19.10 -2.32
N ASP A 380 -9.80 18.62 -1.11
CA ASP A 380 -10.62 17.67 -0.33
C ASP A 380 -11.30 16.52 -1.12
N ALA A 381 -10.49 15.68 -1.78
CA ALA A 381 -10.88 14.41 -2.44
C ALA A 381 -11.86 14.51 -3.64
N THR A 382 -11.91 15.64 -4.34
CA THR A 382 -12.81 15.83 -5.48
C THR A 382 -12.19 15.38 -6.81
N ALA A 383 -12.33 14.09 -7.12
CA ALA A 383 -11.94 13.54 -8.43
C ALA A 383 -12.60 14.29 -9.62
N SER A 384 -13.76 14.92 -9.40
CA SER A 384 -14.43 15.77 -10.39
C SER A 384 -13.67 17.06 -10.70
N GLN A 385 -13.03 17.71 -9.71
CA GLN A 385 -12.19 18.90 -9.95
C GLN A 385 -10.91 18.49 -10.69
N PHE A 386 -10.30 17.39 -10.28
CA PHE A 386 -9.18 16.78 -11.01
C PHE A 386 -9.55 16.52 -12.48
N TRP A 387 -10.70 15.88 -12.74
CA TRP A 387 -11.17 15.60 -14.09
C TRP A 387 -11.47 16.88 -14.89
N ALA A 388 -12.11 17.88 -14.27
CA ALA A 388 -12.41 19.14 -14.94
C ALA A 388 -11.16 19.89 -15.41
N ALA A 389 -10.02 19.66 -14.77
CA ALA A 389 -8.72 20.23 -15.15
C ALA A 389 -7.91 19.33 -16.10
N LYS A 390 -8.49 18.27 -16.68
CA LYS A 390 -7.80 17.31 -17.55
C LYS A 390 -6.91 17.94 -18.61
N ASP A 391 -7.40 18.98 -19.27
CA ASP A 391 -6.68 19.62 -20.37
C ASP A 391 -5.44 20.41 -19.90
N GLN A 392 -5.27 20.59 -18.58
CA GLN A 392 -4.06 21.17 -17.99
C GLN A 392 -3.00 20.10 -17.69
N TRP A 393 -3.39 18.97 -17.07
CA TRP A 393 -2.43 17.97 -16.59
C TRP A 393 -2.21 16.80 -17.56
N TYR A 394 -3.22 16.35 -18.29
CA TYR A 394 -3.09 15.17 -19.15
C TYR A 394 -2.07 15.34 -20.29
N PRO A 395 -1.91 16.52 -20.92
CA PRO A 395 -0.84 16.73 -21.89
C PRO A 395 0.56 16.47 -21.33
N THR A 396 0.78 16.64 -20.02
CA THR A 396 2.08 16.39 -19.37
C THR A 396 2.45 14.91 -19.31
N TRP A 397 1.49 14.00 -19.53
CA TRP A 397 1.68 12.55 -19.62
C TRP A 397 2.13 12.12 -21.02
N ASN A 398 2.22 13.07 -21.97
CA ASN A 398 2.61 12.86 -23.35
C ASN A 398 1.83 11.73 -24.06
N PRO A 399 0.48 11.74 -24.05
CA PRO A 399 -0.34 10.63 -24.54
C PRO A 399 -0.09 10.28 -26.01
N ASP A 400 0.26 11.28 -26.84
CA ASP A 400 0.52 11.11 -28.27
C ASP A 400 1.96 10.69 -28.59
N VAL A 401 2.85 10.64 -27.60
CA VAL A 401 4.26 10.26 -27.76
C VAL A 401 4.46 8.86 -27.20
N ARG A 402 4.95 7.92 -28.03
CA ARG A 402 5.18 6.52 -27.64
C ARG A 402 3.97 5.90 -26.93
N GLY A 403 2.75 6.29 -27.31
CA GLY A 403 1.52 5.82 -26.67
C GLY A 403 1.37 6.18 -25.19
N GLY A 404 1.92 7.31 -24.73
CA GLY A 404 1.81 7.79 -23.35
C GLY A 404 2.71 7.06 -22.34
N GLU A 405 3.74 6.37 -22.82
CA GLU A 405 4.64 5.58 -21.96
C GLU A 405 5.57 6.40 -21.07
N ASP A 406 5.62 7.71 -21.25
CA ASP A 406 6.30 8.61 -20.32
C ASP A 406 5.59 8.58 -18.95
N ALA A 407 4.28 8.35 -18.92
CA ALA A 407 3.50 8.20 -17.69
C ALA A 407 3.54 6.77 -17.10
N ALA A 408 4.34 5.86 -17.65
CA ALA A 408 4.47 4.50 -17.16
C ALA A 408 5.61 4.35 -16.16
N LEU A 409 5.35 3.70 -15.02
CA LEU A 409 6.42 3.11 -14.22
C LEU A 409 6.96 1.90 -14.98
N LYS A 410 8.25 1.93 -15.28
CA LYS A 410 8.93 0.88 -16.04
C LYS A 410 9.84 0.10 -15.11
N ILE A 411 9.76 -1.21 -15.16
CA ILE A 411 10.50 -2.09 -14.28
C ILE A 411 11.23 -3.11 -15.15
N ASP A 412 12.56 -3.06 -15.07
CA ASP A 412 13.47 -3.92 -15.82
C ASP A 412 13.70 -5.24 -15.08
N SER A 413 13.87 -5.19 -13.77
CA SER A 413 14.07 -6.41 -12.99
C SER A 413 13.68 -6.29 -11.53
N VAL A 414 13.27 -7.41 -10.95
CA VAL A 414 13.07 -7.62 -9.50
C VAL A 414 13.95 -8.77 -9.07
N LYS A 415 14.79 -8.54 -8.08
CA LYS A 415 15.67 -9.56 -7.51
C LYS A 415 15.52 -9.62 -6.00
N VAL A 416 15.47 -10.84 -5.46
CA VAL A 416 15.43 -11.08 -4.02
C VAL A 416 16.54 -12.05 -3.65
N TRP A 417 17.34 -11.68 -2.66
CA TRP A 417 18.41 -12.50 -2.12
C TRP A 417 18.17 -12.82 -0.67
N LYS A 418 18.48 -14.06 -0.30
CA LYS A 418 18.68 -14.43 1.08
C LYS A 418 20.08 -14.02 1.52
N LEU A 419 20.17 -13.42 2.70
CA LEU A 419 21.44 -13.07 3.36
C LEU A 419 21.73 -14.07 4.48
N LYS A 420 22.95 -14.01 5.04
CA LYS A 420 23.45 -14.99 6.02
C LYS A 420 22.64 -15.03 7.31
#